data_AF-A0A843GVT1-F1
#
_entry.id   AF-A0A843GVT1-F1
#
_cell.length_a   1.000
_cell.length_b   1.000
_cell.length_c   1.000
_cell.angle_alpha   90.00
_cell.angle_beta   90.00
_cell.angle_gamma   90.00
#
_symmetry.space_group_name_H-M   'P 1'
#
loop_
_entity.id
_entity.type
_entity.pdbx_description
1 polymer ?
#
loop_
_entity_poly.entity_id
_entity_poly.type
_entity_poly.pdbx_seq_one_letter_code
_entity_poly.pdbx_strand_id
1 'polypeptide(L)'
;MDGNIYIVQEVDNNGNITSEMFNNNREDAINFLKYRHAIIKQEHKDWKEDFGVNYFVWKKGNQYLKLYLKILEEANVCSSKYD
;
A
#
# COMPACT_ATOMS: atom_id res chain seq x y z
N MET A 1 9.93 -17.49 12.87
CA MET A 1 10.63 -16.79 11.77
C MET A 1 10.09 -15.38 11.84
N ASP A 2 10.92 -14.42 12.20
CA ASP A 2 10.50 -13.02 12.25
C ASP A 2 10.37 -12.54 10.80
N GLY A 3 9.14 -12.28 10.37
CA GLY A 3 8.84 -11.85 9.02
C GLY A 3 8.13 -10.49 8.96
N ASN A 4 8.47 -9.70 7.95
CA ASN A 4 7.70 -8.51 7.62
C ASN A 4 6.65 -8.86 6.56
N ILE A 5 5.39 -8.51 6.82
CA ILE A 5 4.33 -8.55 5.83
C ILE A 5 4.26 -7.17 5.18
N TYR A 6 4.55 -7.11 3.88
CA TYR A 6 4.41 -5.89 3.08
C TYR A 6 3.04 -5.90 2.42
N ILE A 7 2.32 -4.78 2.50
CA ILE A 7 0.96 -4.66 1.95
C ILE A 7 0.90 -3.42 1.08
N VAL A 8 0.51 -3.57 -0.18
CA VAL A 8 0.17 -2.43 -1.04
C VAL A 8 -1.32 -2.19 -0.92
N GLN A 9 -1.74 -1.00 -0.49
CA GLN A 9 -3.14 -0.65 -0.25
C GLN A 9 -3.59 0.52 -1.14
N GLU A 10 -4.77 0.39 -1.74
CA GLU A 10 -5.48 1.48 -2.42
C GLU A 10 -6.68 1.90 -1.59
N VAL A 11 -6.89 3.22 -1.45
CA VAL A 11 -7.99 3.80 -0.67
C VAL A 11 -8.63 4.93 -1.45
N ASP A 12 -9.93 4.82 -1.70
CA ASP A 12 -10.72 5.83 -2.41
C ASP A 12 -11.41 6.83 -1.46
N ASN A 13 -12.16 7.76 -2.05
CA ASN A 13 -12.98 8.76 -1.35
C ASN A 13 -13.90 8.23 -0.25
N ASN A 14 -14.42 7.03 -0.42
CA ASN A 14 -15.43 6.43 0.46
C ASN A 14 -14.78 5.58 1.55
N GLY A 15 -13.44 5.51 1.57
CA GLY A 15 -12.71 4.62 2.46
C GLY A 15 -12.76 3.16 2.02
N ASN A 16 -13.14 2.87 0.75
CA ASN A 16 -13.00 1.51 0.24
C ASN A 16 -11.52 1.17 0.13
N ILE A 17 -11.15 -0.01 0.62
CA ILE A 17 -9.77 -0.46 0.66
C ILE A 17 -9.64 -1.73 -0.19
N THR A 18 -8.71 -1.72 -1.14
CA THR A 18 -8.18 -2.94 -1.75
C THR A 18 -6.73 -3.13 -1.32
N SER A 19 -6.27 -4.38 -1.22
CA SER A 19 -4.95 -4.68 -0.66
C SER A 19 -4.35 -5.92 -1.31
N GLU A 20 -3.05 -5.88 -1.55
CA GLU A 20 -2.24 -7.01 -2.01
C GLU A 20 -1.11 -7.27 -1.00
N MET A 21 -0.91 -8.54 -0.61
CA MET A 21 -0.01 -8.94 0.47
C MET A 21 1.22 -9.68 -0.04
N PHE A 22 2.40 -9.31 0.48
CA PHE A 22 3.70 -9.85 0.11
C PHE A 22 4.45 -10.27 1.38
N ASN A 23 4.46 -11.57 1.67
CA ASN A 23 5.11 -12.13 2.86
C ASN A 23 6.63 -12.20 2.67
N ASN A 24 7.39 -11.49 3.51
CA ASN A 24 8.85 -11.45 3.47
C ASN A 24 9.46 -11.06 2.12
N ASN A 25 8.69 -10.39 1.27
CA ASN A 25 9.10 -10.06 -0.09
C ASN A 25 8.91 -8.57 -0.38
N ARG A 26 9.86 -7.77 0.10
CA ARG A 26 9.86 -6.31 -0.05
C ARG A 26 9.96 -5.89 -1.52
N GLU A 27 10.77 -6.58 -2.29
CA GLU A 27 11.05 -6.21 -3.68
C GLU A 27 9.81 -6.39 -4.55
N ASP A 28 9.09 -7.52 -4.40
CA ASP A 28 7.84 -7.73 -5.13
C ASP A 28 6.76 -6.74 -4.72
N ALA A 29 6.67 -6.38 -3.42
CA ALA A 29 5.74 -5.35 -2.98
C ALA A 29 6.04 -3.98 -3.60
N ILE A 30 7.32 -3.59 -3.71
CA ILE A 30 7.73 -2.34 -4.36
C ILE A 30 7.47 -2.40 -5.87
N ASN A 31 7.74 -3.52 -6.52
CA ASN A 31 7.48 -3.69 -7.95
C ASN A 31 5.99 -3.62 -8.25
N PHE A 32 5.15 -4.25 -7.42
CA PHE A 32 3.70 -4.14 -7.51
C PHE A 32 3.20 -2.71 -7.27
N LEU A 33 3.75 -2.01 -6.27
CA LEU A 33 3.43 -0.60 -6.01
C LEU A 33 3.69 0.27 -7.25
N LYS A 34 4.85 0.12 -7.89
CA LYS A 34 5.21 0.84 -9.13
C LYS A 34 4.29 0.47 -10.29
N TYR A 35 3.95 -0.81 -10.43
CA TYR A 35 3.02 -1.29 -11.45
C TYR A 35 1.63 -0.68 -11.29
N ARG A 36 1.07 -0.69 -10.07
CA ARG A 36 -0.24 -0.08 -9.76
C ARG A 36 -0.23 1.42 -9.96
N HIS A 37 0.86 2.10 -9.55
CA HIS A 37 1.06 3.52 -9.82
C HIS A 37 0.96 3.86 -11.32
N ALA A 38 1.63 3.07 -12.19
CA ALA A 38 1.59 3.29 -13.63
C ALA A 38 0.17 3.14 -14.21
N ILE A 39 -0.60 2.15 -13.77
CA ILE A 39 -2.00 1.95 -14.20
C ILE A 39 -2.87 3.14 -13.81
N ILE A 40 -2.85 3.52 -12.53
CA ILE A 40 -3.67 4.63 -12.02
C ILE A 40 -3.29 5.94 -12.72
N LYS A 41 -2.00 6.19 -12.95
CA LYS A 41 -1.54 7.38 -13.67
C LYS A 41 -2.10 7.45 -15.10
N GLN A 42 -2.25 6.30 -15.77
CA GLN A 42 -2.86 6.23 -17.09
C GLN A 42 -4.38 6.46 -17.04
N GLU A 43 -5.07 5.85 -16.07
CA GLU A 43 -6.52 6.01 -15.86
C GLU A 43 -6.91 7.43 -15.43
N HIS A 44 -6.06 8.09 -14.65
CA HIS A 44 -6.30 9.39 -14.03
C HIS A 44 -5.36 10.49 -14.57
N LYS A 45 -5.03 10.46 -15.86
CA LYS A 45 -4.10 11.42 -16.51
C LYS A 45 -4.41 12.91 -16.28
N ASP A 46 -5.68 13.25 -16.05
CA ASP A 46 -6.14 14.63 -15.83
C ASP A 46 -6.24 14.99 -14.33
N TRP A 47 -5.81 14.11 -13.43
CA TRP A 47 -5.80 14.33 -11.99
C TRP A 47 -4.45 14.88 -11.56
N LYS A 48 -4.45 15.68 -10.49
CA LYS A 48 -3.20 16.15 -9.89
C LYS A 48 -2.60 15.04 -9.03
N GLU A 49 -1.36 14.68 -9.32
CA GLU A 49 -0.57 13.69 -8.59
C GLU A 49 0.31 14.37 -7.54
N ASP A 50 0.41 13.73 -6.36
CA ASP A 50 1.33 14.04 -5.27
C ASP A 50 1.95 12.72 -4.77
N PHE A 51 3.23 12.70 -4.42
CA PHE A 51 3.95 11.46 -4.13
C PHE A 51 5.02 11.59 -3.05
N GLY A 52 5.33 10.47 -2.42
CA GLY A 52 6.43 10.29 -1.47
C GLY A 52 7.07 8.91 -1.64
N VAL A 53 8.05 8.59 -0.79
CA VAL A 53 8.85 7.35 -0.93
C VAL A 53 7.98 6.08 -0.93
N ASN A 54 6.90 6.07 -0.15
CA ASN A 54 6.04 4.90 0.05
C ASN A 54 4.56 5.15 -0.28
N TYR A 55 4.23 6.27 -0.92
CA TYR A 55 2.84 6.60 -1.21
C TYR A 55 2.67 7.46 -2.47
N PHE A 56 1.49 7.37 -3.06
CA PHE A 56 1.00 8.20 -4.16
C PHE A 56 -0.43 8.64 -3.86
N VAL A 57 -0.77 9.88 -4.21
CA VAL A 57 -2.10 10.44 -4.05
C VAL A 57 -2.51 11.16 -5.33
N TRP A 58 -3.67 10.82 -5.87
CA TRP A 58 -4.29 11.54 -6.97
C TRP A 58 -5.50 12.32 -6.48
N LYS A 59 -5.68 13.56 -6.95
CA LYS A 59 -6.81 14.43 -6.57
C LYS A 59 -7.44 15.11 -7.78
N LYS A 60 -8.78 15.23 -7.78
CA LYS A 60 -9.57 16.04 -8.74
C LYS A 60 -10.81 16.60 -8.05
N GLY A 61 -10.86 17.91 -7.84
CA GLY A 61 -11.92 18.53 -7.04
C GLY A 61 -11.96 17.93 -5.63
N ASN A 62 -13.12 17.36 -5.25
CA ASN A 62 -13.30 16.67 -3.97
C ASN A 62 -12.95 15.18 -4.01
N GLN A 63 -12.49 14.66 -5.15
CA GLN A 63 -12.10 13.26 -5.30
C GLN A 63 -10.63 13.02 -4.96
N TYR A 64 -10.33 11.88 -4.31
CA TYR A 64 -9.00 11.39 -4.01
C TYR A 64 -8.89 9.87 -4.16
N LEU A 65 -7.69 9.43 -4.53
CA LEU A 65 -7.26 8.04 -4.47
C LEU A 65 -5.86 8.01 -3.85
N LYS A 66 -5.64 7.15 -2.86
CA LYS A 66 -4.34 6.95 -2.20
C LYS A 66 -3.84 5.54 -2.49
N LEU A 67 -2.59 5.39 -2.87
CA LEU A 67 -1.88 4.13 -3.00
C LEU A 67 -0.67 4.17 -2.08
N TYR A 68 -0.48 3.19 -1.19
CA TYR A 68 0.67 3.20 -0.28
C TYR A 68 1.15 1.80 0.13
N LEU A 69 2.43 1.73 0.52
CA LEU A 69 3.05 0.55 1.09
C LEU A 69 2.97 0.60 2.62
N LYS A 70 2.30 -0.38 3.23
CA LYS A 70 2.24 -0.61 4.67
C LYS A 70 3.11 -1.81 5.03
N ILE A 71 3.78 -1.75 6.18
CA ILE A 71 4.56 -2.86 6.74
C ILE A 71 3.87 -3.27 8.04
N LEU A 72 3.49 -4.54 8.14
CA LEU A 72 3.14 -5.16 9.41
C LEU A 72 4.37 -5.94 9.84
N GLU A 73 4.99 -5.50 10.92
CA GLU A 73 5.94 -6.34 11.63
C GLU A 73 5.12 -7.48 12.25
N GLU A 74 5.46 -8.74 11.97
CA GLU A 74 4.97 -9.85 12.78
C GLU A 74 5.57 -9.67 14.18
N ALA A 75 4.93 -8.87 15.03
CA ALA A 75 5.23 -8.88 16.45
C ALA A 75 4.97 -10.31 16.92
N ASN A 76 6.03 -11.00 17.36
CA ASN A 76 6.03 -12.30 18.01
C ASN A 76 4.68 -12.63 18.69
N VAL A 77 3.79 -13.32 17.98
CA VAL A 77 2.65 -14.02 18.60
C VAL A 77 3.22 -15.32 19.17
N CYS A 78 4.10 -15.21 20.18
CA CYS A 78 4.59 -16.33 20.98
C CYS A 78 5.38 -15.84 22.20
N SER A 79 4.69 -15.53 23.32
CA SER A 79 5.05 -16.03 24.66
C SER A 79 4.08 -15.48 25.72
N SER A 80 2.89 -16.08 25.81
CA SER A 80 2.23 -16.29 27.11
C SER A 80 1.76 -17.75 27.20
N LYS A 81 2.70 -18.67 26.92
CA LYS A 81 2.69 -19.93 27.65
C LYS A 81 3.63 -19.69 28.83
N TYR A 82 3.12 -19.93 30.03
CA TYR A 82 3.78 -19.80 31.35
C TYR A 82 3.76 -18.39 31.96
N ASP A 83 2.69 -18.11 32.71
CA ASP A 83 2.82 -17.84 34.15
C ASP A 83 2.04 -18.93 34.90
#